data_AF-A0A7C1F7D7-F1
#
_entry.id   AF-A0A7C1F7D7-F1
#
_cell.length_a   1.000
_cell.length_b   1.000
_cell.length_c   1.000
_cell.angle_alpha   90.00
_cell.angle_beta   90.00
_cell.angle_gamma   90.00
#
_symmetry.space_group_name_H-M   'P 1'
#
loop_
_entity.id
_entity.type
_entity.pdbx_description
1 polymer ?
#
loop_
_entity_poly.entity_id
_entity_poly.type
_entity_poly.pdbx_seq_one_letter_code
_entity_poly.pdbx_strand_id
1 'polypeptide(L)' 'MERIRIWFLMAGLSVLLVLIGRYAAGAYGAFFFFLIALAMNLFTYYYSDKIAIKMTKARPLAREEAPEI' A
#
# COMPACT_ATOMS: atom_id res chain seq x y z
N MET A 1 10.93 4.16 -16.07
CA MET A 1 9.98 5.29 -16.09
C MET A 1 8.67 5.03 -15.34
N GLU A 2 8.30 3.78 -15.03
CA GLU A 2 6.99 3.47 -14.42
C GLU A 2 6.88 3.79 -12.92
N ARG A 3 7.99 3.73 -12.16
CA ARG A 3 7.98 4.00 -10.71
C ARG A 3 7.45 5.39 -10.38
N ILE A 4 7.75 6.40 -11.19
CA ILE A 4 7.31 7.78 -10.96
C ILE A 4 5.78 7.87 -10.95
N ARG A 5 5.10 7.14 -11.84
CA ARG A 5 3.63 7.12 -11.91
C ARG A 5 3.02 6.50 -10.66
N ILE A 6 3.64 5.43 -10.14
CA ILE A 6 3.24 4.78 -8.88
C ILE A 6 3.41 5.75 -7.71
N TRP A 7 4.59 6.38 -7.58
CA TRP A 7 4.85 7.35 -6.52
C TRP A 7 3.89 8.54 -6.58
N PHE A 8 3.57 9.03 -7.77
CA PHE A 8 2.61 10.13 -7.96
C PHE A 8 1.20 9.74 -7.51
N LEU A 9 0.72 8.56 -7.90
CA LEU A 9 -0.59 8.06 -7.49
C LEU A 9 -0.64 7.82 -5.98
N MET A 10 0.37 7.20 -5.40
CA MET A 10 0.46 6.96 -3.95
C MET A 10 0.47 8.26 -3.16
N ALA A 11 1.24 9.26 -3.60
CA ALA A 11 1.28 10.57 -2.99
C ALA A 11 -0.08 11.30 -3.12
N GLY A 12 -0.68 11.29 -4.31
CA GLY A 12 -1.98 11.89 -4.56
C GLY A 12 -3.11 11.27 -3.73
N LEU A 13 -3.16 9.94 -3.64
CA LEU A 13 -4.12 9.22 -2.82
C LEU A 13 -3.93 9.49 -1.33
N SER A 14 -2.67 9.59 -0.86
CA SER A 14 -2.37 9.92 0.53
C SER A 14 -2.83 11.34 0.87
N VAL A 15 -2.61 12.31 -0.01
CA VAL A 15 -3.11 13.69 0.17
C VAL A 15 -4.63 13.72 0.17
N LEU A 16 -5.30 13.00 -0.73
CA LEU A 16 -6.76 12.87 -0.75
C LEU A 16 -7.30 12.32 0.58
N LEU A 17 -6.66 11.28 1.13
CA LEU A 17 -7.04 10.70 2.42
C LEU A 17 -6.96 11.74 3.55
N VAL A 18 -5.88 12.53 3.58
CA VAL A 18 -5.68 13.60 4.57
C VAL A 18 -6.71 14.71 4.41
N LEU A 19 -7.06 15.08 3.17
CA LEU A 19 -8.11 16.07 2.90
C LEU A 19 -9.48 15.59 3.38
N ILE A 20 -9.80 14.32 3.17
CA ILE A 20 -11.03 13.70 3.70
C ILE A 20 -11.02 13.73 5.23
N GLY A 21 -9.89 13.35 5.85
CA GLY A 21 -9.72 13.43 7.31
C GLY A 21 -9.87 14.85 7.84
N ARG A 22 -9.35 15.85 7.11
CA ARG A 22 -9.51 17.26 7.44
C ARG A 22 -10.96 17.71 7.36
N TYR A 23 -11.69 17.28 6.34
CA TYR A 23 -13.10 17.61 6.19
C TYR A 23 -13.96 16.96 7.27
N ALA A 24 -13.67 15.71 7.64
CA ALA A 24 -14.45 14.96 8.62
C ALA A 24 -14.19 15.38 10.08
N ALA A 25 -12.93 15.63 10.44
CA ALA A 25 -12.52 15.84 11.84
C ALA A 25 -11.53 17.01 12.04
N GLY A 26 -11.47 17.95 11.09
CA GLY A 26 -10.66 19.15 11.19
C GLY A 26 -9.15 18.87 11.20
N ALA A 27 -8.38 19.73 11.88
CA ALA A 27 -6.92 19.61 11.93
C ALA A 27 -6.44 18.29 12.58
N TYR A 28 -7.15 17.81 13.61
CA TYR A 28 -6.85 16.53 14.26
C TYR A 28 -7.09 15.34 13.33
N GLY A 29 -8.19 15.35 12.58
CA GLY A 29 -8.47 14.35 11.55
C GLY A 29 -7.40 14.30 10.47
N ALA A 30 -6.96 15.45 9.98
CA ALA A 30 -5.88 15.54 9.00
C ALA A 30 -4.59 14.88 9.48
N PHE A 31 -4.15 15.19 10.72
CA PHE A 31 -2.93 14.62 11.29
C PHE A 31 -3.06 13.11 11.52
N PHE A 32 -4.20 12.64 12.02
CA PHE A 32 -4.44 11.22 12.27
C PHE A 32 -4.46 10.41 10.96
N PHE A 33 -5.19 10.87 9.94
CA PHE A 33 -5.23 10.24 8.63
C PHE A 33 -3.88 10.32 7.89
N PHE A 34 -3.09 11.37 8.12
CA PHE A 34 -1.73 11.43 7.61
C PHE A 34 -0.85 10.33 8.20
N LEU A 35 -0.95 10.12 9.51
CA LEU A 35 -0.22 9.06 10.21
C LEU A 35 -0.62 7.66 9.70
N ILE A 36 -1.92 7.45 9.48
CA ILE A 36 -2.45 6.23 8.85
C ILE A 36 -1.92 6.05 7.43
N ALA A 37 -1.97 7.10 6.60
CA ALA A 37 -1.47 7.03 5.22
C ALA A 37 0.02 6.69 5.18
N LEU A 38 0.82 7.27 6.09
CA LEU A 38 2.24 6.98 6.21
C LEU A 38 2.47 5.52 6.62
N ALA A 39 1.79 5.06 7.67
CA ALA A 39 1.87 3.69 8.15
C ALA A 39 1.47 2.70 7.04
N MET A 40 0.39 3.00 6.31
CA MET A 40 -0.09 2.18 5.20
C MET A 40 0.92 2.11 4.06
N ASN A 41 1.53 3.25 3.66
CA ASN A 41 2.54 3.26 2.60
C ASN A 41 3.77 2.44 3.01
N LEU A 42 4.26 2.61 4.24
CA LEU A 42 5.41 1.86 4.75
C LEU A 42 5.10 0.36 4.87
N PHE A 43 3.97 0.01 5.47
CA PHE A 43 3.57 -1.38 5.64
C PHE A 43 3.36 -2.06 4.30
N THR A 44 2.72 -1.38 3.34
CA THR A 44 2.54 -1.87 1.98
C THR A 44 3.88 -2.06 1.28
N TYR A 45 4.85 -1.16 1.45
CA TYR A 45 6.19 -1.31 0.85
C TYR A 45 6.96 -2.52 1.41
N TYR A 46 6.92 -2.74 2.73
CA TYR A 46 7.68 -3.82 3.38
C TYR A 46 6.99 -5.19 3.40
N TYR A 47 5.66 -5.24 3.36
CA TYR A 47 4.89 -6.49 3.39
C TYR A 47 4.13 -6.78 2.08
N SER A 48 4.43 -6.05 1.01
CA SER A 48 3.77 -6.19 -0.30
C SER A 48 3.74 -7.65 -0.77
N ASP A 49 4.88 -8.34 -0.61
CA ASP A 49 5.09 -9.73 -1.00
C ASP A 49 4.11 -10.68 -0.28
N LYS A 50 3.98 -10.54 1.04
CA LYS A 50 3.07 -11.39 1.83
C LYS A 50 1.60 -11.07 1.54
N ILE A 51 1.28 -9.80 1.33
CA ILE A 51 -0.07 -9.34 1.00
C ILE A 51 -0.47 -9.91 -0.37
N ALA A 52 0.41 -9.81 -1.37
CA ALA A 52 0.18 -10.34 -2.71
C ALA A 52 -0.06 -11.85 -2.69
N ILE A 53 0.76 -12.62 -1.97
CA ILE A 53 0.58 -14.09 -1.82
C ILE A 53 -0.76 -14.42 -1.16
N LYS A 54 -1.14 -13.70 -0.11
CA LYS A 54 -2.43 -13.91 0.58
C LYS A 54 -3.61 -13.55 -0.31
N MET A 55 -3.50 -12.48 -1.11
CA MET A 55 -4.57 -12.05 -2.03
C MET A 55 -4.75 -13.02 -3.19
N THR A 56 -3.67 -13.58 -3.74
CA THR A 56 -3.73 -14.55 -4.85
C THR A 56 -4.04 -15.97 -4.38
N LYS A 57 -4.11 -16.22 -3.06
CA LYS A 57 -4.17 -17.57 -2.47
C LYS A 57 -3.10 -18.50 -3.05
N ALA A 58 -1.94 -17.95 -3.41
CA ALA A 58 -0.87 -18.74 -4.00
C ALA A 58 -0.43 -19.81 -3.00
N ARG A 59 -0.50 -21.08 -3.40
CA ARG A 59 0.07 -22.19 -2.63
C ARG A 59 1.56 -22.30 -2.97
N PRO A 60 2.43 -22.55 -1.99
CA PRO A 60 3.83 -22.82 -2.26
C PRO A 60 3.90 -24.07 -3.16
N LEU A 61 4.43 -23.92 -4.38
CA LEU A 61 4.75 -25.06 -5.23
C LEU A 61 5.92 -25.83 -4.61
N ALA A 62 5.80 -27.16 -4.58
CA ALA A 62 6.93 -28.02 -4.24
C ALA A 62 8.01 -27.84 -5.32
N ARG A 63 9.28 -27.81 -4.91
CA ARG A 63 10.42 -27.64 -5.84
C ARG A 63 10.48 -28.70 -6.94
N GLU A 64 9.84 -29.85 -6.72
CA GLU A 64 9.76 -30.97 -7.66
C GLU A 64 8.75 -30.75 -8.80
N GLU A 65 7.78 -29.85 -8.63
CA GLU A 65 6.78 -29.48 -9.64
C GLU A 65 7.12 -28.13 -10.31
N ALA A 66 8.24 -27.52 -9.94
CA ALA A 66 8.69 -26.29 -10.56
C ALA A 66 9.09 -26.60 -12.02
N PRO A 67 8.39 -26.05 -13.02
CA PRO A 67 8.82 -26.18 -14.40
C PRO A 67 10.23 -25.59 -14.52
N GLU A 68 11.13 -26.31 -15.20
CA GLU A 68 12.48 -25.82 -15.50
C GLU A 68 12.35 -24.47 -16.22
N ILE A 69 12.78 -23.39 -15.57
CA ILE A 69 12.76 -22.01 -16.09
C ILE A 69 14.18 -21.54 -16.38
#